data_AF-A0A3E2CCU7-F1
#
_entry.id   AF-A0A3E2CCU7-F1
#
_cell.length_a   1.000
_cell.length_b   1.000
_cell.length_c   1.000
_cell.angle_alpha   90.00
_cell.angle_beta   90.00
_cell.angle_gamma   90.00
#
_symmetry.space_group_name_H-M   'P 1'
#
loop_
_entity.id
_entity.type
_entity.pdbx_description
1 polymer ?
#
loop_
_entity_poly.entity_id
_entity_poly.type
_entity_poly.pdbx_seq_one_letter_code
_entity_poly.pdbx_strand_id
1 'polypeptide(L)'
;MANETNEKVMEATSGVANATADVASVMMKNAKVKNHALNITSLVLVAVLFAAGCILDFTVAKPLSIGNIQPEFVIASFCLAILLVRPKIYQGAIIGALAATLIQLNTSIPFLEYACDIPAAIIMTAILIGYVHLFPKDAARKVSVFPFIATFVTTVISGCIFASIAAYFILHSPNMVIVMMPIIFGTAAFNAIIVEILYTPLRLVLHK
;
A
#
# COMPACT_ATOMS: atom_id res chain seq x y z
N MET A 1 38.45 -62.54 -6.50
CA MET A 1 37.96 -62.15 -5.16
C MET A 1 38.23 -60.69 -4.78
N ALA A 2 39.35 -60.06 -5.18
CA ALA A 2 39.61 -58.64 -4.86
C ALA A 2 38.90 -57.62 -5.79
N ASN A 3 38.52 -58.01 -7.01
CA ASN A 3 37.95 -57.10 -8.00
C ASN A 3 36.44 -56.86 -7.79
N GLU A 4 35.70 -57.88 -7.36
CA GLU A 4 34.24 -57.79 -7.10
C GLU A 4 33.90 -56.96 -5.86
N THR A 5 34.82 -56.90 -4.89
CA THR A 5 34.66 -56.10 -3.67
C THR A 5 34.80 -54.60 -3.95
N ASN A 6 35.65 -54.20 -4.90
CA ASN A 6 35.81 -52.80 -5.28
C ASN A 6 34.63 -52.27 -6.09
N GLU A 7 34.02 -53.11 -6.94
CA GLU A 7 32.86 -52.75 -7.75
C GLU A 7 31.62 -52.49 -6.89
N LYS A 8 31.36 -53.35 -5.89
CA LYS A 8 30.27 -53.15 -4.92
C LYS A 8 30.43 -51.92 -4.03
N VAL A 9 31.66 -51.54 -3.67
CA VAL A 9 31.93 -50.33 -2.89
C VAL A 9 31.74 -49.07 -3.74
N MET A 10 32.06 -49.13 -5.04
CA MET A 10 31.83 -48.03 -5.99
C MET A 10 30.33 -47.83 -6.30
N GLU A 11 29.54 -48.90 -6.44
CA GLU A 11 28.08 -48.84 -6.59
C GLU A 11 27.37 -48.34 -5.32
N ALA A 12 27.81 -48.79 -4.13
CA ALA A 12 27.26 -48.30 -2.86
C ALA A 12 27.54 -46.81 -2.63
N THR A 13 28.73 -46.33 -3.01
CA THR A 13 29.13 -44.92 -2.85
C THR A 13 28.41 -44.01 -3.85
N SER A 14 28.21 -44.48 -5.09
CA SER A 14 27.47 -43.73 -6.13
C SER A 14 25.96 -43.70 -5.88
N GLY A 15 25.38 -44.76 -5.30
CA GLY A 15 23.97 -44.79 -4.87
C GLY A 15 23.66 -43.80 -3.73
N VAL A 16 24.57 -43.66 -2.76
CA VAL A 16 24.43 -42.71 -1.64
C VAL A 16 24.58 -41.26 -2.10
N ALA A 17 25.50 -40.97 -3.03
CA ALA A 17 25.72 -39.64 -3.59
C ALA A 17 24.53 -39.16 -4.47
N ASN A 18 23.96 -40.06 -5.28
CA ASN A 18 22.75 -39.75 -6.04
C ASN A 18 21.53 -39.55 -5.14
N ALA A 19 21.37 -40.36 -4.08
CA ALA A 19 20.31 -40.17 -3.12
C ALA A 19 20.41 -38.82 -2.40
N THR A 20 21.61 -38.38 -1.99
CA THR A 20 21.79 -37.07 -1.31
C THR A 20 21.58 -35.88 -2.25
N ALA A 21 22.00 -35.97 -3.51
CA ALA A 21 21.74 -34.93 -4.52
C ALA A 21 20.24 -34.79 -4.80
N ASP A 22 19.52 -35.91 -4.84
CA ASP A 22 18.06 -35.92 -5.06
C ASP A 22 17.32 -35.37 -3.83
N VAL A 23 17.70 -35.75 -2.60
CA VAL A 23 17.10 -35.22 -1.37
C VAL A 23 17.37 -33.71 -1.22
N ALA A 24 18.56 -33.22 -1.59
CA ALA A 24 18.88 -31.79 -1.59
C ALA A 24 18.05 -31.02 -2.63
N SER A 25 17.86 -31.59 -3.83
CA SER A 25 17.02 -30.99 -4.88
C SER A 25 15.53 -31.00 -4.51
N VAL A 26 15.07 -32.03 -3.80
CA VAL A 26 13.69 -32.17 -3.28
C VAL A 26 13.45 -31.25 -2.09
N MET A 27 14.42 -31.06 -1.20
CA MET A 27 14.35 -30.05 -0.13
C MET A 27 14.33 -28.62 -0.68
N MET A 28 15.12 -28.32 -1.71
CA MET A 28 15.11 -27.02 -2.39
C MET A 28 13.79 -26.77 -3.15
N LYS A 29 13.13 -27.81 -3.68
CA LYS A 29 11.78 -27.71 -4.28
C LYS A 29 10.67 -27.49 -3.24
N ASN A 30 10.84 -27.97 -2.01
CA ASN A 30 9.87 -27.80 -0.92
C ASN A 30 10.05 -26.53 -0.10
N ALA A 31 11.19 -25.83 -0.24
CA ALA A 31 11.30 -24.43 0.09
C ALA A 31 10.55 -23.60 -0.96
N LYS A 32 9.23 -23.77 -0.99
CA LYS A 32 8.31 -22.81 -1.59
C LYS A 32 8.44 -21.54 -0.75
N VAL A 33 9.48 -20.74 -1.04
CA VAL A 33 9.54 -19.34 -0.69
C VAL A 33 8.30 -18.77 -1.37
N LYS A 34 7.21 -18.69 -0.59
CA LYS A 34 6.00 -18.01 -1.01
C LYS A 34 6.48 -16.62 -1.40
N ASN A 35 6.45 -16.33 -2.69
CA ASN A 35 6.61 -15.00 -3.27
C ASN A 35 5.47 -14.11 -2.73
N HIS A 36 5.56 -13.77 -1.44
CA HIS A 36 4.58 -13.05 -0.64
C HIS A 36 5.15 -11.71 -0.16
N ALA A 37 6.44 -11.46 -0.44
CA ALA A 37 7.06 -10.17 -0.30
C ALA A 37 6.66 -9.30 -1.50
N LEU A 38 6.40 -8.02 -1.21
CA LEU A 38 6.27 -6.98 -2.22
C LEU A 38 7.58 -6.96 -3.02
N ASN A 39 7.53 -6.97 -4.35
CA ASN A 39 8.75 -6.93 -5.17
C ASN A 39 9.61 -5.74 -4.70
N ILE A 40 10.91 -5.93 -4.51
CA ILE A 40 11.85 -4.92 -3.97
C ILE A 40 11.65 -3.57 -4.68
N THR A 41 11.45 -3.59 -6.00
CA THR A 41 11.17 -2.40 -6.80
C THR A 41 9.90 -1.66 -6.37
N SER A 42 8.82 -2.41 -6.11
CA SER A 42 7.57 -1.84 -5.61
C SER A 42 7.70 -1.35 -4.16
N LEU A 43 8.55 -1.97 -3.34
CA LEU A 43 8.77 -1.54 -1.96
C LEU A 43 9.57 -0.25 -1.91
N VAL A 44 10.61 -0.16 -2.74
CA VAL A 44 11.37 1.08 -2.95
C VAL A 44 10.45 2.18 -3.47
N LEU A 45 9.55 1.87 -4.40
CA LEU A 45 8.57 2.85 -4.88
C LEU A 45 7.68 3.40 -3.76
N VAL A 46 7.13 2.52 -2.92
CA VAL A 46 6.31 2.93 -1.76
C VAL A 46 7.13 3.82 -0.82
N ALA A 47 8.37 3.46 -0.53
CA ALA A 47 9.26 4.24 0.33
C ALA A 47 9.55 5.64 -0.24
N VAL A 48 9.81 5.75 -1.56
CA VAL A 48 10.06 7.03 -2.23
C VAL A 48 8.79 7.89 -2.26
N LEU A 49 7.63 7.30 -2.54
CA LEU A 49 6.34 7.99 -2.50
C LEU A 49 6.05 8.52 -1.10
N PHE A 50 6.27 7.72 -0.06
CA PHE A 50 6.09 8.17 1.32
C PHE A 50 7.07 9.27 1.71
N ALA A 51 8.35 9.16 1.33
CA ALA A 51 9.33 10.20 1.60
C ALA A 51 8.90 11.52 0.95
N ALA A 52 8.46 11.50 -0.30
CA ALA A 52 7.92 12.67 -0.99
C ALA A 52 6.66 13.20 -0.28
N GLY A 53 5.73 12.32 0.11
CA GLY A 53 4.52 12.66 0.86
C GLY A 53 4.84 13.39 2.16
N CYS A 54 5.73 12.85 2.99
CA CYS A 54 6.16 13.47 4.25
C CYS A 54 6.87 14.81 4.06
N ILE A 55 7.74 14.92 3.04
CA ILE A 55 8.42 16.19 2.74
C ILE A 55 7.40 17.26 2.35
N LEU A 56 6.46 16.94 1.45
CA LEU A 56 5.38 17.87 1.08
C LEU A 56 4.48 18.21 2.27
N ASP A 57 4.22 17.25 3.15
CA ASP A 57 3.42 17.49 4.35
C ASP A 57 4.08 18.50 5.29
N PHE A 58 5.37 18.33 5.57
CA PHE A 58 6.11 19.24 6.44
C PHE A 58 6.38 20.61 5.82
N THR A 59 6.44 20.71 4.50
CA THR A 59 6.84 21.96 3.81
C THR A 59 5.66 22.73 3.23
N VAL A 60 4.64 22.05 2.72
CA VAL A 60 3.58 22.63 1.88
C VAL A 60 2.18 22.51 2.52
N ALA A 61 1.92 21.55 3.42
CA ALA A 61 0.56 21.35 3.97
C ALA A 61 0.02 22.58 4.70
N LYS A 62 0.83 23.17 5.59
CA LYS A 62 0.43 24.36 6.36
C LYS A 62 0.20 25.60 5.49
N PRO A 63 1.11 26.00 4.58
CA PRO A 63 0.90 27.18 3.74
C PRO A 63 -0.21 27.02 2.68
N LEU A 64 -0.57 25.80 2.29
CA LEU A 64 -1.70 25.54 1.40
C LEU A 64 -3.04 25.34 2.13
N SER A 65 -3.07 25.43 3.45
CA SER A 65 -4.30 25.32 4.22
C SER A 65 -5.17 26.56 4.00
N ILE A 66 -6.34 26.37 3.37
CA ILE A 66 -7.33 27.43 3.14
C ILE A 66 -8.53 27.15 4.04
N GLY A 67 -8.78 28.02 5.03
CA GLY A 67 -9.98 27.94 5.86
C GLY A 67 -10.15 26.62 6.63
N ASN A 68 -9.07 26.15 7.28
CA ASN A 68 -8.98 24.90 8.04
C ASN A 68 -8.97 23.61 7.18
N ILE A 69 -8.98 23.70 5.86
CA ILE A 69 -8.81 22.55 4.96
C ILE A 69 -7.32 22.37 4.71
N GLN A 70 -6.68 21.56 5.55
CA GLN A 70 -5.26 21.23 5.40
C GLN A 70 -5.11 19.94 4.57
N PRO A 71 -4.38 19.98 3.45
CA PRO A 71 -4.15 18.77 2.67
C PRO A 71 -3.15 17.84 3.36
N GLU A 72 -3.52 16.56 3.41
CA GLU A 72 -2.71 15.48 3.99
C GLU A 72 -1.96 14.78 2.86
N PHE A 73 -0.72 15.21 2.60
CA PHE A 73 0.07 14.72 1.46
C PHE A 73 0.52 13.27 1.66
N VAL A 74 0.62 12.82 2.90
CA VAL A 74 0.91 11.42 3.22
C VAL A 74 -0.22 10.51 2.72
N ILE A 75 -1.49 10.90 2.92
CA ILE A 75 -2.66 10.14 2.41
C ILE A 75 -2.64 10.09 0.89
N ALA A 76 -2.37 11.21 0.22
CA ALA A 76 -2.23 11.23 -1.24
C ALA A 76 -1.13 10.28 -1.72
N SER A 77 0.04 10.29 -1.06
CA SER A 77 1.18 9.42 -1.42
C SER A 77 0.88 7.94 -1.21
N PHE A 78 0.17 7.58 -0.14
CA PHE A 78 -0.25 6.21 0.14
C PHE A 78 -1.27 5.71 -0.90
N CYS A 79 -2.25 6.55 -1.25
CA CYS A 79 -3.22 6.24 -2.29
C CYS A 79 -2.53 5.96 -3.64
N LEU A 80 -1.60 6.84 -4.00
CA LEU A 80 -0.79 6.73 -5.20
C LEU A 80 0.09 5.47 -5.19
N ALA A 81 0.65 5.10 -4.03
CA ALA A 81 1.37 3.85 -3.85
C ALA A 81 0.49 2.63 -4.14
N ILE A 82 -0.75 2.58 -3.62
CA ILE A 82 -1.69 1.49 -3.91
C ILE A 82 -2.00 1.43 -5.42
N LEU A 83 -2.26 2.57 -6.05
CA LEU A 83 -2.59 2.63 -7.49
C LEU A 83 -1.43 2.18 -8.40
N LEU A 84 -0.19 2.51 -8.05
CA LEU A 84 1.01 2.21 -8.85
C LEU A 84 1.59 0.82 -8.55
N VAL A 85 1.50 0.35 -7.32
CA VAL A 85 1.99 -0.99 -6.93
C VAL A 85 0.99 -2.07 -7.30
N ARG A 86 -0.32 -1.76 -7.27
CA ARG A 86 -1.42 -2.74 -7.37
C ARG A 86 -1.23 -3.91 -6.40
N PRO A 87 -1.14 -3.64 -5.08
CA PRO A 87 -0.86 -4.66 -4.08
C PRO A 87 -2.05 -5.62 -3.90
N LYS A 88 -1.80 -6.77 -3.26
CA LYS A 88 -2.89 -7.60 -2.71
C LYS A 88 -3.50 -6.92 -1.48
N ILE A 89 -4.71 -7.31 -1.08
CA ILE A 89 -5.41 -6.76 0.11
C ILE A 89 -4.50 -6.71 1.35
N TYR A 90 -3.80 -7.80 1.67
CA TYR A 90 -2.86 -7.84 2.81
C TYR A 90 -1.70 -6.86 2.67
N GLN A 91 -1.15 -6.71 1.46
CA GLN A 91 -0.06 -5.78 1.20
C GLN A 91 -0.56 -4.33 1.24
N GLY A 92 -1.78 -4.06 0.76
CA GLY A 92 -2.44 -2.76 0.89
C GLY A 92 -2.62 -2.36 2.36
N ALA A 93 -3.04 -3.29 3.22
CA ALA A 93 -3.14 -3.05 4.66
C ALA A 93 -1.78 -2.69 5.30
N ILE A 94 -0.68 -3.33 4.87
CA ILE A 94 0.68 -2.95 5.34
C ILE A 94 1.04 -1.54 4.89
N ILE A 95 0.78 -1.18 3.63
CA ILE A 95 1.04 0.19 3.14
C ILE A 95 0.21 1.21 3.93
N GLY A 96 -1.06 0.92 4.20
CA GLY A 96 -1.92 1.75 5.05
C GLY A 96 -1.39 1.89 6.48
N ALA A 97 -0.93 0.81 7.09
CA ALA A 97 -0.32 0.86 8.42
C ALA A 97 0.97 1.69 8.43
N LEU A 98 1.80 1.60 7.37
CA LEU A 98 2.97 2.46 7.20
C LEU A 98 2.57 3.92 7.00
N ALA A 99 1.50 4.21 6.27
CA ALA A 99 0.97 5.58 6.16
C ALA A 99 0.58 6.13 7.52
N ALA A 100 -0.18 5.35 8.29
CA ALA A 100 -0.59 5.69 9.64
C ALA A 100 0.61 5.93 10.55
N THR A 101 1.68 5.12 10.46
CA THR A 101 2.92 5.37 11.24
C THR A 101 3.50 6.75 10.95
N LEU A 102 3.47 7.19 9.69
CA LEU A 102 4.07 8.45 9.26
C LEU A 102 3.21 9.65 9.63
N ILE A 103 1.90 9.54 9.46
CA ILE A 103 0.93 10.56 9.90
C ILE A 103 0.97 10.69 11.42
N GLN A 104 1.16 9.56 12.13
CA GLN A 104 1.28 9.53 13.58
C GLN A 104 2.46 10.37 14.10
N LEU A 105 3.53 10.53 13.32
CA LEU A 105 4.67 11.37 13.70
C LEU A 105 4.34 12.87 13.68
N ASN A 106 3.31 13.27 12.93
CA ASN A 106 2.89 14.66 12.79
C ASN A 106 1.67 14.99 13.68
N THR A 107 0.76 14.04 13.87
CA THR A 107 -0.48 14.25 14.63
C THR A 107 -0.28 14.11 16.15
N SER A 108 -1.10 14.83 16.92
CA SER A 108 -1.05 14.81 18.39
C SER A 108 -1.88 13.69 19.03
N ILE A 109 -2.72 13.01 18.27
CA ILE A 109 -3.63 11.98 18.79
C ILE A 109 -3.06 10.60 18.44
N PRO A 110 -2.55 9.84 19.43
CA PRO A 110 -2.00 8.51 19.19
C PRO A 110 -3.08 7.52 18.77
N PHE A 111 -2.74 6.62 17.85
CA PHE A 111 -3.50 5.45 17.39
C PHE A 111 -4.74 5.74 16.52
N LEU A 112 -5.26 6.97 16.51
CA LEU A 112 -6.46 7.31 15.76
C LEU A 112 -6.30 7.06 14.25
N GLU A 113 -5.15 7.44 13.68
CA GLU A 113 -4.87 7.28 12.25
C GLU A 113 -4.79 5.82 11.83
N TYR A 114 -4.29 4.93 12.69
CA TYR A 114 -4.26 3.49 12.40
C TYR A 114 -5.68 2.92 12.23
N ALA A 115 -6.61 3.39 13.05
CA ALA A 115 -8.01 2.96 12.97
C ALA A 115 -8.70 3.46 11.68
N CYS A 116 -8.20 4.53 11.07
CA CYS A 116 -8.80 5.16 9.88
C CYS A 116 -8.12 4.67 8.59
N ASP A 117 -6.79 4.69 8.54
CA ASP A 117 -6.03 4.43 7.32
C ASP A 117 -5.90 2.96 6.96
N ILE A 118 -5.83 2.05 7.96
CA ILE A 118 -5.83 0.60 7.67
C ILE A 118 -7.11 0.17 6.94
N PRO A 119 -8.33 0.46 7.44
CA PRO A 119 -9.55 0.11 6.72
C PRO A 119 -9.68 0.89 5.41
N ALA A 120 -9.27 2.17 5.37
CA ALA A 120 -9.28 2.95 4.13
C ALA A 120 -8.38 2.32 3.05
N ALA A 121 -7.18 1.83 3.42
CA ALA A 121 -6.26 1.11 2.55
C ALA A 121 -6.82 -0.19 2.01
N ILE A 122 -7.50 -0.95 2.86
CA ILE A 122 -8.15 -2.19 2.46
C ILE A 122 -9.26 -1.90 1.44
N ILE A 123 -10.10 -0.89 1.73
CA ILE A 123 -11.20 -0.47 0.85
C ILE A 123 -10.65 0.03 -0.49
N MET A 124 -9.62 0.88 -0.47
CA MET A 124 -8.99 1.38 -1.69
C MET A 124 -8.42 0.23 -2.54
N THR A 125 -7.72 -0.70 -1.90
CA THR A 125 -7.15 -1.87 -2.58
C THR A 125 -8.26 -2.75 -3.17
N ALA A 126 -9.37 -2.92 -2.46
CA ALA A 126 -10.54 -3.65 -2.95
C ALA A 126 -11.19 -2.95 -4.16
N ILE A 127 -11.38 -1.62 -4.10
CA ILE A 127 -11.89 -0.80 -5.22
C ILE A 127 -10.98 -0.96 -6.43
N LEU A 128 -9.65 -0.89 -6.25
CA LEU A 128 -8.67 -1.08 -7.31
C LEU A 128 -8.73 -2.48 -7.93
N ILE A 129 -8.77 -3.53 -7.10
CA ILE A 129 -8.84 -4.91 -7.60
C ILE A 129 -10.14 -5.14 -8.37
N GLY A 130 -11.27 -4.67 -7.83
CA GLY A 130 -12.58 -4.77 -8.47
C GLY A 130 -12.63 -4.03 -9.80
N TYR A 131 -12.10 -2.80 -9.85
CA TYR A 131 -12.03 -2.01 -11.06
C TYR A 131 -11.16 -2.67 -12.14
N VAL A 132 -9.98 -3.19 -11.79
CA VAL A 132 -9.09 -3.88 -12.73
C VAL A 132 -9.73 -5.16 -13.28
N HIS A 133 -10.52 -5.87 -12.47
CA HIS A 133 -11.25 -7.07 -12.93
C HIS A 133 -12.44 -6.75 -13.83
N LEU A 134 -13.24 -5.73 -13.50
CA LEU A 134 -14.41 -5.34 -14.31
C LEU A 134 -14.02 -4.62 -15.60
N PHE A 135 -12.97 -3.80 -15.56
CA PHE A 135 -12.56 -2.95 -16.67
C PHE A 135 -11.07 -3.14 -17.05
N PRO A 136 -10.66 -4.34 -17.49
CA PRO A 136 -9.28 -4.63 -17.84
C PRO A 136 -8.77 -3.78 -19.02
N LYS A 137 -9.67 -3.33 -19.91
CA LYS A 137 -9.36 -2.47 -21.06
C LYS A 137 -9.20 -1.00 -20.68
N ASP A 138 -9.95 -0.50 -19.69
CA ASP A 138 -9.82 0.88 -19.20
C ASP A 138 -8.70 1.04 -18.16
N ALA A 139 -8.32 -0.03 -17.46
CA ALA A 139 -7.12 -0.06 -16.61
C ALA A 139 -5.80 0.14 -17.38
N ALA A 140 -5.83 0.01 -18.71
CA ALA A 140 -4.73 0.29 -19.63
C ALA A 140 -4.79 1.71 -20.22
N ARG A 141 -5.90 2.45 -20.06
CA ARG A 141 -6.06 3.80 -20.60
C ARG A 141 -5.10 4.77 -19.90
N LYS A 142 -4.44 5.64 -20.68
CA LYS A 142 -3.43 6.60 -20.18
C LYS A 142 -4.01 7.71 -19.30
N VAL A 143 -5.31 7.96 -19.42
CA VAL A 143 -6.07 8.98 -18.69
C VAL A 143 -7.37 8.34 -18.26
N SER A 144 -7.55 8.14 -16.96
CA SER A 144 -8.77 7.57 -16.39
C SER A 144 -9.09 8.39 -15.17
N VAL A 145 -10.36 8.75 -14.96
CA VAL A 145 -10.83 9.45 -13.74
C VAL A 145 -10.84 8.52 -12.51
N PHE A 146 -10.40 7.27 -12.69
CA PHE A 146 -10.35 6.26 -11.66
C PHE A 146 -9.47 6.61 -10.45
N PRO A 147 -8.21 7.10 -10.60
CA PRO A 147 -7.36 7.53 -9.49
C PRO A 147 -8.06 8.62 -8.66
N PHE A 148 -8.63 9.62 -9.34
CA PHE A 148 -9.42 10.66 -8.70
C PHE A 148 -10.56 10.09 -7.84
N ILE A 149 -11.43 9.26 -8.42
CA ILE A 149 -12.61 8.71 -7.72
C ILE A 149 -12.18 7.78 -6.59
N ALA A 150 -11.22 6.89 -6.84
CA ALA A 150 -10.73 5.95 -5.84
C ALA A 150 -10.12 6.68 -4.64
N THR A 151 -9.25 7.65 -4.88
CA THR A 151 -8.66 8.47 -3.82
C THR A 151 -9.71 9.29 -3.10
N PHE A 152 -10.62 9.96 -3.81
CA PHE A 152 -11.68 10.74 -3.18
C PHE A 152 -12.54 9.89 -2.24
N VAL A 153 -13.03 8.74 -2.71
CA VAL A 153 -13.85 7.83 -1.91
C VAL A 153 -13.07 7.31 -0.70
N THR A 154 -11.82 6.90 -0.90
CA THR A 154 -10.96 6.43 0.19
C THR A 154 -10.70 7.51 1.24
N THR A 155 -10.39 8.74 0.83
CA THR A 155 -10.14 9.85 1.75
C THR A 155 -11.41 10.29 2.49
N VAL A 156 -12.57 10.30 1.82
CA VAL A 156 -13.85 10.57 2.49
C VAL A 156 -14.15 9.50 3.53
N ILE A 157 -13.99 8.22 3.20
CA ILE A 157 -14.25 7.13 4.15
C ILE A 157 -13.30 7.21 5.35
N SER A 158 -11.99 7.40 5.11
CA SER A 158 -11.01 7.57 6.19
C SER A 158 -11.36 8.77 7.08
N GLY A 159 -11.68 9.91 6.47
CA GLY A 159 -12.06 11.13 7.17
C GLY A 159 -13.37 11.00 7.96
N CYS A 160 -14.36 10.27 7.45
CA CYS A 160 -15.59 9.99 8.18
C CYS A 160 -15.35 9.10 9.40
N ILE A 161 -14.48 8.08 9.28
CA ILE A 161 -14.08 7.23 10.42
C ILE A 161 -13.34 8.08 11.45
N PHE A 162 -12.38 8.90 11.02
CA PHE A 162 -11.65 9.82 11.86
C PHE A 162 -12.57 10.78 12.61
N ALA A 163 -13.45 11.50 11.90
CA ALA A 163 -14.35 12.47 12.53
C ALA A 163 -15.35 11.79 13.47
N SER A 164 -15.84 10.60 13.14
CA SER A 164 -16.71 9.85 14.05
C SER A 164 -15.97 9.51 15.34
N ILE A 165 -14.80 8.88 15.24
CA ILE A 165 -14.05 8.49 16.44
C ILE A 165 -13.62 9.73 17.25
N ALA A 166 -13.12 10.78 16.58
CA ALA A 166 -12.72 12.02 17.23
C ALA A 166 -13.90 12.71 17.94
N ALA A 167 -15.05 12.85 17.27
CA ALA A 167 -16.21 13.52 17.84
C ALA A 167 -16.83 12.77 19.03
N TYR A 168 -16.90 11.44 18.95
CA TYR A 168 -17.51 10.61 20.00
C TYR A 168 -16.57 10.36 21.19
N PHE A 169 -15.31 10.00 20.94
CA PHE A 169 -14.39 9.56 22.00
C PHE A 169 -13.50 10.67 22.55
N ILE A 170 -13.17 11.69 21.75
CA ILE A 170 -12.20 12.73 22.15
C ILE A 170 -12.95 13.98 22.55
N LEU A 171 -13.74 14.55 21.63
CA LEU A 171 -14.44 15.80 21.85
C LEU A 171 -15.78 15.65 22.58
N HIS A 172 -16.28 14.43 22.77
CA HIS A 172 -17.57 14.12 23.42
C HIS A 172 -18.74 14.98 22.90
N SER A 173 -18.66 15.43 21.65
CA SER A 173 -19.61 16.36 21.02
C SER A 173 -19.94 15.85 19.62
N PRO A 174 -21.04 15.11 19.46
CA PRO A 174 -21.38 14.48 18.17
C PRO A 174 -21.65 15.50 17.06
N ASN A 175 -21.99 16.75 17.41
CA ASN A 175 -22.17 17.84 16.46
C ASN A 175 -20.89 18.20 15.69
N MET A 176 -19.71 17.85 16.22
CA MET A 176 -18.42 18.14 15.57
C MET A 176 -18.23 17.34 14.28
N VAL A 177 -18.90 16.19 14.11
CA VAL A 177 -18.86 15.43 12.85
C VAL A 177 -19.38 16.28 11.67
N ILE A 178 -20.46 17.03 11.90
CA ILE A 178 -21.07 17.89 10.88
C ILE A 178 -20.15 19.07 10.53
N VAL A 179 -19.45 19.62 11.52
CA VAL A 179 -18.49 20.72 11.34
C VAL A 179 -17.23 20.25 10.61
N MET A 180 -16.81 19.00 10.82
CA MET A 180 -15.65 18.41 10.15
C MET A 180 -15.95 17.92 8.72
N MET A 181 -17.21 17.70 8.36
CA MET A 181 -17.59 17.21 7.03
C MET A 181 -17.10 18.10 5.86
N PRO A 182 -17.30 19.43 5.89
CA PRO A 182 -16.74 20.32 4.86
C PRO A 182 -15.22 20.22 4.76
N ILE A 183 -14.53 20.03 5.90
CA ILE A 183 -13.09 19.87 5.95
C ILE A 183 -12.70 18.56 5.26
N ILE A 184 -13.33 17.44 5.61
CA ILE A 184 -13.09 16.12 5.01
C ILE A 184 -13.33 16.15 3.49
N PHE A 185 -14.42 16.76 3.04
CA PHE A 185 -14.71 16.87 1.62
C PHE A 185 -13.69 17.75 0.89
N GLY A 186 -13.28 18.86 1.50
CA GLY A 186 -12.24 19.74 0.96
C GLY A 186 -10.90 19.04 0.84
N THR A 187 -10.46 18.34 1.89
CA THR A 187 -9.18 17.61 1.89
C THR A 187 -9.22 16.43 0.94
N ALA A 188 -10.35 15.70 0.87
CA ALA A 188 -10.53 14.61 -0.08
C ALA A 188 -10.48 15.09 -1.54
N ALA A 189 -11.14 16.20 -1.86
CA ALA A 189 -11.10 16.78 -3.20
C ALA A 189 -9.67 17.18 -3.58
N PHE A 190 -8.97 17.88 -2.68
CA PHE A 190 -7.59 18.31 -2.94
C PHE A 190 -6.63 17.13 -3.11
N ASN A 191 -6.71 16.13 -2.23
CA ASN A 191 -5.90 14.92 -2.32
C ASN A 191 -6.19 14.14 -3.61
N ALA A 192 -7.45 14.04 -4.02
CA ALA A 192 -7.85 13.39 -5.26
C ALA A 192 -7.30 14.12 -6.51
N ILE A 193 -7.33 15.45 -6.51
CA ILE A 193 -6.74 16.27 -7.59
C ILE A 193 -5.23 16.02 -7.68
N ILE A 194 -4.53 16.04 -6.55
CA ILE A 194 -3.08 15.78 -6.52
C ILE A 194 -2.78 14.39 -7.06
N VAL A 195 -3.48 13.36 -6.57
CA VAL A 195 -3.23 11.98 -7.00
C VAL A 195 -3.50 11.83 -8.49
N GLU A 196 -4.57 12.42 -9.02
CA GLU A 196 -4.87 12.39 -10.47
C GLU A 196 -3.74 13.03 -11.30
N ILE A 197 -3.27 14.21 -10.89
CA ILE A 197 -2.19 14.93 -11.57
C ILE A 197 -0.86 14.15 -11.49
N LEU A 198 -0.54 13.55 -10.34
CA LEU A 198 0.72 12.81 -10.12
C LEU A 198 0.69 11.40 -10.71
N TYR A 199 -0.48 10.76 -10.77
CA TYR A 199 -0.61 9.39 -11.24
C TYR A 199 -0.14 9.24 -12.68
N THR A 200 -0.55 10.16 -13.56
CA THR A 200 -0.20 10.13 -14.99
C THR A 200 1.32 10.19 -15.25
N PRO A 201 2.08 11.18 -14.74
CA PRO A 201 3.52 11.26 -14.97
C PRO A 201 4.29 10.13 -14.27
N LEU A 202 3.91 9.74 -13.04
CA LEU A 202 4.59 8.65 -12.34
C LEU A 202 4.38 7.32 -13.06
N ARG A 203 3.16 7.05 -13.51
CA ARG A 203 2.86 5.86 -14.30
C ARG A 203 3.73 5.80 -15.56
N LEU A 204 3.88 6.93 -16.25
CA LEU A 204 4.72 7.05 -17.45
C LEU A 204 6.21 6.79 -17.14
N VAL A 205 6.76 7.36 -16.07
CA VAL A 205 8.17 7.17 -15.68
C VAL A 205 8.43 5.73 -15.21
N LEU A 206 7.46 5.11 -14.56
CA LEU A 206 7.59 3.76 -14.03
C LEU A 206 7.31 2.65 -15.05
N HIS A 207 6.96 3.00 -16.30
CA HIS A 207 6.57 2.05 -17.36
C HIS A 207 5.48 1.05 -16.92
N LYS A 208 4.51 1.50 -16.11
CA LYS A 208 3.34 0.71 -15.66
C LYS A 208 2.05 1.27 -16.26
#